data_AF-A0A8K0DK04-F1
#
_entry.id   AF-A0A8K0DK04-F1
#
_cell.length_a   1.000
_cell.length_b   1.000
_cell.length_c   1.000
_cell.angle_alpha   90.00
_cell.angle_beta   90.00
_cell.angle_gamma   90.00
#
_symmetry.space_group_name_H-M   'P 1'
#
loop_
_entity.id
_entity.type
_entity.pdbx_description
1 polymer ?
#
loop_
_entity_poly.entity_id
_entity_poly.type
_entity_poly.pdbx_seq_one_letter_code
_entity_poly.pdbx_strand_id
1 'polypeptide(L)'
;MEVKNIKLPSQLLTQEDVERINRMFESPKRVEHEDTSVFSSAYLEASALLCPVISKHFYNVRTLQIDPLCIRHDESFLGYRPTVSTRFPEASAMIYHTLNIGQSAANDIQLSNFGYCNYISPRHATIFFNEITEQHELLNYSCYGTFINNTLYGNNESTSEMYPKKKHRIRRTRMSRSKKQAISAKLVAISRQERMACSCTSSNFECAHSNWEGSITINHGAVLRFGCISFVFSLVNNSTDSTLT
;
A
#
# COMPACT_ATOMS: atom_id res chain seq x y z
N MET A 1 11.24 74.09 17.45
CA MET A 1 10.74 72.89 16.73
C MET A 1 11.51 71.70 17.25
N GLU A 2 10.91 70.91 18.14
CA GLU A 2 11.56 69.73 18.73
C GLU A 2 11.54 68.57 17.74
N VAL A 3 12.73 68.07 17.41
CA VAL A 3 12.89 66.86 16.60
C VAL A 3 12.57 65.66 17.50
N LYS A 4 11.40 65.06 17.31
CA LYS A 4 11.04 63.81 17.99
C LYS A 4 12.08 62.75 17.65
N ASN A 5 12.66 62.17 18.68
CA ASN A 5 13.69 61.15 18.62
C ASN A 5 13.06 59.85 18.07
N ILE A 6 13.13 59.64 16.74
CA ILE A 6 12.62 58.44 16.08
C ILE A 6 13.63 57.32 16.36
N LYS A 7 13.22 56.31 17.14
CA LYS A 7 14.04 55.13 17.40
C LYS A 7 14.33 54.39 16.09
N LEU A 8 15.59 54.05 15.87
CA LEU A 8 16.04 53.29 14.69
C LEU A 8 15.37 51.90 14.67
N PRO A 9 15.16 51.28 13.49
CA PRO A 9 14.51 49.97 13.35
C PRO A 9 15.13 48.84 14.20
N SER A 10 16.43 48.94 14.48
CA SER A 10 17.16 48.01 15.35
C SER A 10 16.87 48.17 16.85
N GLN A 11 16.19 49.25 17.26
CA GLN A 11 15.84 49.57 18.65
C GLN A 11 14.37 49.30 18.99
N LEU A 12 13.61 48.72 18.04
CA LEU A 12 12.19 48.42 18.19
C LEU A 12 11.93 47.07 18.84
N LEU A 13 12.86 46.13 18.71
CA LEU A 13 12.80 44.83 19.35
C LEU A 13 13.58 44.91 20.65
N THR A 14 12.91 44.64 21.76
CA THR A 14 13.58 44.44 23.04
C THR A 14 14.35 43.12 23.01
N GLN A 15 15.32 42.96 23.92
CA GLN A 15 16.04 41.69 24.09
C GLN A 15 15.07 40.51 24.24
N GLU A 16 13.95 40.73 24.94
CA GLU A 16 12.89 39.74 25.17
C GLU A 16 12.11 39.39 23.89
N ASP A 17 11.90 40.35 22.99
CA ASP A 17 11.26 40.10 21.70
C ASP A 17 12.18 39.28 20.78
N VAL A 18 13.49 39.56 20.80
CA VAL A 18 14.50 38.77 20.08
C VAL A 18 14.51 37.33 20.59
N GLU A 19 14.49 37.13 21.91
CA GLU A 19 14.40 35.79 22.50
C GLU A 19 13.08 35.08 22.17
N ARG A 20 11.95 35.81 22.12
CA ARG A 20 10.66 35.24 21.74
C ARG A 20 10.65 34.79 20.28
N ILE A 21 11.25 35.58 19.39
CA ILE A 21 11.43 35.22 17.98
C ILE A 21 12.34 33.99 17.86
N ASN A 22 13.46 33.96 18.57
CA ASN A 22 14.35 32.79 18.59
C ASN A 22 13.61 31.53 19.08
N ARG A 23 12.77 31.62 20.13
CA ARG A 23 11.93 30.49 20.57
C ARG A 23 10.87 30.06 19.56
N MET A 24 10.37 30.97 18.71
CA MET A 24 9.40 30.66 17.67
C MET A 24 10.02 29.99 16.43
N PHE A 25 11.31 30.23 16.18
CA PHE A 25 12.07 29.65 15.07
C PHE A 25 13.11 28.61 15.49
N GLU A 26 13.24 28.33 16.79
CA GLU A 26 13.90 27.12 17.28
C GLU A 26 13.10 25.92 16.79
N SER A 27 13.58 25.30 15.70
CA SER A 27 13.22 23.94 15.34
C SER A 27 13.24 23.09 16.60
N PRO A 28 12.26 22.18 16.83
CA PRO A 28 12.24 21.34 18.02
C PRO A 28 13.63 20.75 18.23
N LYS A 29 14.30 21.17 19.31
CA LYS A 29 15.57 20.55 19.72
C LYS A 29 15.27 19.06 19.79
N ARG A 30 15.98 18.27 18.97
CA ARG A 30 16.00 16.83 19.16
C ARG A 30 16.33 16.64 20.63
N VAL A 31 15.35 16.17 21.39
CA VAL A 31 15.61 15.69 22.73
C VAL A 31 16.55 14.52 22.50
N GLU A 32 17.84 14.72 22.75
CA GLU A 32 18.76 13.61 22.93
C GLU A 32 18.28 12.91 24.21
N HIS A 33 17.34 11.99 24.02
CA HIS A 33 17.00 10.99 25.01
C HIS A 33 18.17 10.01 25.04
N GLU A 34 19.23 10.41 25.74
CA GLU A 34 20.00 9.44 26.51
C GLU A 34 19.01 8.76 27.48
N ASP A 35 19.02 7.43 27.49
CA ASP A 35 18.16 6.56 28.29
C ASP A 35 16.69 6.40 27.83
N THR A 36 16.50 5.82 26.64
CA THR A 36 15.37 4.90 26.39
C THR A 36 15.77 3.77 25.44
N SER A 37 16.90 3.10 25.71
CA SER A 37 17.37 1.89 25.01
C SER A 37 16.74 0.59 25.54
N VAL A 38 15.62 0.67 26.27
CA VAL A 38 15.03 -0.49 26.97
C VAL A 38 13.60 -0.83 26.51
N PHE A 39 13.04 -0.12 25.51
CA PHE A 39 11.77 -0.51 24.89
C PHE A 39 11.94 -0.98 23.44
N SER A 40 12.30 -2.26 23.34
CA SER A 40 12.06 -3.18 22.23
C SER A 40 12.85 -2.96 20.92
N SER A 41 14.18 -3.13 21.03
CA SER A 41 15.02 -3.65 19.94
C SER A 41 14.72 -5.15 19.69
N ALA A 42 13.46 -5.45 19.40
CA ALA A 42 13.03 -6.65 18.68
C ALA A 42 12.35 -6.16 17.40
N TYR A 43 13.06 -5.30 16.66
CA TYR A 43 12.66 -4.95 15.32
C TYR A 43 12.72 -6.23 14.51
N LEU A 44 11.56 -6.70 14.08
CA LEU A 44 11.50 -7.76 13.09
C LEU A 44 12.30 -7.26 11.89
N GLU A 45 13.35 -7.98 11.49
CA GLU A 45 14.21 -7.65 10.35
C GLU A 45 13.43 -7.83 9.04
N ALA A 46 12.43 -6.98 8.84
CA ALA A 46 11.67 -6.98 7.61
C ALA A 46 12.54 -6.39 6.50
N SER A 47 12.83 -7.20 5.47
CA SER A 47 13.64 -6.77 4.33
C SER A 47 12.88 -5.89 3.34
N ALA A 48 11.54 -5.97 3.37
CA ALA A 48 10.67 -5.30 2.41
C ALA A 48 9.27 -4.97 2.98
N LEU A 49 8.54 -4.14 2.24
CA LEU A 49 7.19 -3.69 2.50
C LEU A 49 6.32 -3.83 1.25
N LEU A 50 5.07 -4.25 1.45
CA LEU A 50 4.00 -4.08 0.49
C LEU A 50 3.16 -2.85 0.86
N CYS A 51 3.35 -1.77 0.11
CA CYS A 51 2.72 -0.49 0.40
C CYS A 51 1.46 -0.30 -0.44
N PRO A 52 0.25 -0.18 0.15
CA PRO A 52 -0.98 -0.09 -0.63
C PRO A 52 -1.06 1.22 -1.42
N VAL A 53 -1.42 1.10 -2.71
CA VAL A 53 -1.71 2.26 -3.57
C VAL A 53 -3.11 2.77 -3.24
N ILE A 54 -3.18 4.04 -2.82
CA ILE A 54 -4.40 4.70 -2.36
C ILE A 54 -5.13 5.37 -3.53
N SER A 55 -4.36 5.98 -4.42
CA SER A 55 -4.87 6.75 -5.55
C SER A 55 -3.84 6.75 -6.67
N LYS A 56 -4.19 7.37 -7.81
CA LYS A 56 -3.29 7.51 -8.97
C LYS A 56 -1.94 8.16 -8.64
N HIS A 57 -1.83 8.89 -7.54
CA HIS A 57 -0.62 9.66 -7.20
C HIS A 57 0.01 9.27 -5.87
N PHE A 58 -0.60 8.38 -5.08
CA PHE A 58 -0.16 8.15 -3.70
C PHE A 58 -0.23 6.69 -3.28
N TYR A 59 0.76 6.27 -2.50
CA TYR A 59 0.79 5.00 -1.77
C TYR A 59 1.07 5.26 -0.28
N ASN A 60 0.60 4.36 0.60
CA ASN A 60 0.83 4.49 2.04
C ASN A 60 2.07 3.68 2.43
N VAL A 61 3.06 4.32 3.05
CA VAL A 61 4.24 3.63 3.62
C VAL A 61 4.11 3.42 5.12
N ARG A 62 3.05 3.94 5.74
CA ARG A 62 2.83 3.80 7.18
C ARG A 62 2.71 2.31 7.57
N THR A 63 3.51 1.90 8.54
CA THR A 63 3.35 0.65 9.29
C THR A 63 3.70 0.91 10.75
N LEU A 64 3.17 0.10 11.66
CA LEU A 64 3.56 0.09 13.08
C LEU A 64 4.80 -0.79 13.33
N GLN A 65 5.18 -1.60 12.35
CA GLN A 65 6.24 -2.60 12.47
C GLN A 65 7.62 -2.04 12.15
N ILE A 66 7.68 -0.98 11.33
CA ILE A 66 8.94 -0.41 10.81
C ILE A 66 8.92 1.11 10.90
N ASP A 67 10.05 1.69 11.28
CA ASP A 67 10.26 3.13 11.35
C ASP A 67 10.24 3.67 9.91
N PRO A 68 9.41 4.67 9.61
CA PRO A 68 9.40 5.31 8.30
C PRO A 68 10.76 5.79 7.79
N LEU A 69 11.73 6.06 8.69
CA LEU A 69 13.10 6.45 8.35
C LEU A 69 13.92 5.30 7.76
N CYS A 70 13.59 4.05 8.07
CA CYS A 70 14.24 2.86 7.51
C CYS A 70 13.70 2.51 6.13
N ILE A 71 12.60 3.10 5.69
CA ILE A 71 11.99 2.81 4.39
C ILE A 71 12.75 3.57 3.31
N ARG A 72 13.16 2.87 2.25
CA ARG A 72 13.71 3.56 1.08
C ARG A 72 12.63 4.40 0.40
N HIS A 73 12.92 5.68 0.25
CA HIS A 73 12.12 6.62 -0.51
C HIS A 73 12.92 6.99 -1.77
N ASP A 74 12.73 6.28 -2.88
CA ASP A 74 13.28 6.74 -4.14
C ASP A 74 12.35 7.80 -4.78
N GLU A 75 12.82 8.45 -5.85
CA GLU A 75 12.01 9.34 -6.69
C GLU A 75 10.70 8.65 -7.11
N SER A 76 9.61 9.42 -7.18
CA SER A 76 8.24 8.91 -7.34
C SER A 76 8.10 7.75 -8.34
N PHE A 77 7.89 6.52 -7.84
CA PHE A 77 7.76 5.31 -8.66
C PHE A 77 6.57 5.41 -9.62
N LEU A 78 6.81 5.43 -10.93
CA LEU A 78 5.76 5.63 -11.94
C LEU A 78 4.84 6.85 -11.64
N GLY A 79 5.37 7.88 -10.97
CA GLY A 79 4.63 9.07 -10.57
C GLY A 79 3.82 8.95 -9.26
N TYR A 80 3.90 7.82 -8.56
CA TYR A 80 3.33 7.66 -7.21
C TYR A 80 4.25 8.27 -6.16
N ARG A 81 3.67 8.96 -5.17
CA ARG A 81 4.38 9.57 -4.04
C ARG A 81 4.07 8.86 -2.72
N PRO A 82 5.05 8.65 -1.84
CA PRO A 82 4.80 8.06 -0.54
C PRO A 82 3.98 9.01 0.34
N THR A 83 3.13 8.44 1.17
CA THR A 83 2.37 9.15 2.21
C THR A 83 2.38 8.36 3.51
N VAL A 84 2.26 9.04 4.64
CA VAL A 84 2.16 8.42 5.96
C VAL A 84 0.83 8.83 6.57
N SER A 85 -0.21 8.03 6.35
CA SER A 85 -1.57 8.37 6.79
C SER A 85 -2.24 7.20 7.50
N THR A 86 -2.82 7.48 8.67
CA THR A 86 -3.64 6.55 9.46
C THR A 86 -5.02 6.31 8.83
N ARG A 87 -5.42 7.12 7.85
CA ARG A 87 -6.74 7.02 7.20
C ARG A 87 -6.80 5.89 6.16
N PHE A 88 -5.65 5.41 5.72
CA PHE A 88 -5.54 4.40 4.68
C PHE A 88 -4.97 3.11 5.26
N PRO A 89 -5.21 1.95 4.61
CA PRO A 89 -4.62 0.69 5.02
C PRO A 89 -3.10 0.82 5.21
N GLU A 90 -2.58 0.15 6.22
CA GLU A 90 -1.15 0.17 6.54
C GLU A 90 -0.36 -0.72 5.56
N ALA A 91 0.91 -0.39 5.36
CA ALA A 91 1.85 -1.22 4.61
C ALA A 91 2.14 -2.52 5.38
N SER A 92 2.28 -3.62 4.65
CA SER A 92 2.55 -4.94 5.23
C SER A 92 4.04 -5.25 5.17
N ALA A 93 4.67 -5.50 6.33
CA ALA A 93 6.07 -5.86 6.40
C ALA A 93 6.34 -7.32 6.06
N MET A 94 7.39 -7.56 5.29
CA MET A 94 7.89 -8.88 4.93
C MET A 94 8.90 -9.36 5.97
N ILE A 95 8.40 -9.94 7.05
CA ILE A 95 9.19 -10.31 8.24
C ILE A 95 9.88 -11.68 8.10
N TYR A 96 9.24 -12.64 7.42
CA TYR A 96 9.69 -14.03 7.37
C TYR A 96 10.25 -14.44 6.01
N HIS A 97 10.86 -13.51 5.27
CA HIS A 97 11.33 -13.72 3.89
C HIS A 97 10.26 -14.26 2.92
N THR A 98 9.00 -14.33 3.31
CA THR A 98 7.87 -14.80 2.50
C THR A 98 6.61 -14.02 2.88
N LEU A 99 5.80 -13.64 1.88
CA LEU A 99 4.48 -13.05 2.01
C LEU A 99 3.51 -13.77 1.09
N ASN A 100 2.52 -14.42 1.68
CA ASN A 100 1.40 -15.01 0.97
C ASN A 100 0.29 -13.96 0.78
N ILE A 101 -0.22 -13.87 -0.43
CA ILE A 101 -1.17 -12.83 -0.85
C ILE A 101 -2.40 -13.50 -1.44
N GLY A 102 -3.59 -13.13 -0.97
CA GLY A 102 -4.82 -13.68 -1.53
C GLY A 102 -6.09 -13.21 -0.83
N GLN A 103 -7.24 -13.76 -1.23
CA GLN A 103 -8.52 -13.45 -0.62
C GLN A 103 -8.78 -14.21 0.70
N SER A 104 -8.15 -15.38 0.88
CA SER A 104 -8.33 -16.20 2.07
C SER A 104 -7.70 -15.54 3.31
N ALA A 105 -8.29 -15.79 4.48
CA ALA A 105 -7.75 -15.38 5.79
C ALA A 105 -6.47 -16.14 6.19
N ALA A 106 -6.09 -17.19 5.43
CA ALA A 106 -4.84 -17.92 5.63
C ALA A 106 -3.61 -17.23 5.03
N ASN A 107 -3.79 -16.13 4.29
CA ASN A 107 -2.68 -15.37 3.71
C ASN A 107 -2.21 -14.27 4.66
N ASP A 108 -0.92 -13.96 4.62
CA ASP A 108 -0.33 -12.84 5.36
C ASP A 108 -0.97 -11.50 4.94
N ILE A 109 -1.25 -11.36 3.65
CA ILE A 109 -1.92 -10.19 3.08
C ILE A 109 -3.29 -10.61 2.53
N GLN A 110 -4.32 -10.27 3.31
CA GLN A 110 -5.70 -10.48 2.91
C GLN A 110 -6.20 -9.32 2.04
N LEU A 111 -6.31 -9.57 0.74
CA LEU A 111 -6.65 -8.58 -0.27
C LEU A 111 -8.01 -7.90 -0.03
N SER A 112 -8.96 -8.58 0.61
CA SER A 112 -10.26 -7.97 0.95
C SER A 112 -10.19 -6.79 1.92
N ASN A 113 -9.06 -6.60 2.61
CA ASN A 113 -8.84 -5.47 3.53
C ASN A 113 -8.48 -4.18 2.78
N PHE A 114 -8.04 -4.30 1.53
CA PHE A 114 -7.59 -3.17 0.71
C PHE A 114 -8.61 -2.77 -0.36
N GLY A 115 -9.54 -3.67 -0.71
CA GLY A 115 -10.60 -3.38 -1.66
C GLY A 115 -11.37 -4.64 -2.08
N TYR A 116 -12.31 -4.46 -3.00
CA TYR A 116 -13.10 -5.54 -3.56
C TYR A 116 -12.76 -5.77 -5.05
N CYS A 117 -12.55 -7.02 -5.43
CA CYS A 117 -12.38 -7.41 -6.82
C CYS A 117 -12.87 -8.85 -7.03
N ASN A 118 -13.46 -9.11 -8.21
CA ASN A 118 -13.91 -10.43 -8.62
C ASN A 118 -12.80 -11.31 -9.21
N TYR A 119 -11.64 -10.73 -9.52
CA TYR A 119 -10.53 -11.38 -10.21
C TYR A 119 -9.33 -11.54 -9.26
N ILE A 120 -9.61 -12.03 -8.06
CA ILE A 120 -8.63 -12.36 -7.04
C ILE A 120 -8.88 -13.81 -6.63
N SER A 121 -7.80 -14.55 -6.39
CA SER A 121 -7.85 -15.97 -6.00
C SER A 121 -7.71 -16.10 -4.47
N PRO A 122 -8.22 -17.19 -3.86
CA PRO A 122 -8.03 -17.46 -2.43
C PRO A 122 -6.56 -17.42 -2.02
N ARG A 123 -5.68 -18.01 -2.84
CA ARG A 123 -4.22 -17.84 -2.84
C ARG A 123 -3.85 -17.28 -4.22
N HIS A 124 -3.36 -16.06 -4.28
CA HIS A 124 -3.18 -15.33 -5.54
C HIS A 124 -1.72 -15.26 -5.95
N ALA A 125 -0.84 -14.90 -5.02
CA ALA A 125 0.60 -14.86 -5.25
C ALA A 125 1.37 -15.11 -3.96
N THR A 126 2.64 -15.45 -4.08
CA THR A 126 3.59 -15.45 -2.97
C THR A 126 4.81 -14.65 -3.38
N ILE A 127 5.24 -13.72 -2.54
CA ILE A 127 6.53 -13.05 -2.65
C ILE A 127 7.47 -13.74 -1.68
N PHE A 128 8.69 -14.05 -2.10
CA PHE A 128 9.72 -14.62 -1.24
C PHE A 128 11.08 -14.00 -1.54
N PHE A 129 11.99 -14.07 -0.57
CA PHE A 129 13.38 -13.69 -0.75
C PHE A 129 14.19 -14.95 -1.05
N ASN A 130 14.89 -14.95 -2.18
CA ASN A 130 15.78 -16.02 -2.58
C ASN A 130 17.19 -15.73 -2.03
N GLU A 131 17.62 -16.53 -1.06
CA GLU A 131 18.92 -16.38 -0.39
C GLU A 131 20.12 -16.61 -1.32
N ILE A 132 19.96 -17.38 -2.41
CA ILE A 132 21.05 -17.68 -3.34
C ILE A 132 21.29 -16.50 -4.29
N THR A 133 20.20 -15.92 -4.81
CA THR A 133 20.28 -14.80 -5.76
C THR A 133 20.25 -13.44 -5.06
N GLU A 134 20.01 -13.41 -3.74
CA GLU A 134 19.78 -12.22 -2.93
C GLU A 134 18.69 -11.29 -3.49
N GLN A 135 17.68 -11.90 -4.12
CA GLN A 135 16.60 -11.19 -4.81
C GLN A 135 15.24 -11.53 -4.23
N HIS A 136 14.33 -10.56 -4.31
CA HIS A 136 12.93 -10.81 -4.04
C HIS A 136 12.26 -11.31 -5.31
N GLU A 137 11.48 -12.37 -5.19
CA GLU A 137 10.86 -13.06 -6.29
C GLU A 137 9.36 -13.25 -6.02
N LEU A 138 8.55 -13.22 -7.07
CA LEU A 138 7.09 -13.39 -7.02
C LEU A 138 6.68 -14.62 -7.82
N LEU A 139 5.90 -15.50 -7.17
CA LEU A 139 5.18 -16.59 -7.82
C LEU A 139 3.70 -16.26 -7.94
N ASN A 140 3.17 -16.34 -9.16
CA ASN A 140 1.74 -16.24 -9.41
C ASN A 140 1.08 -17.62 -9.22
N TYR A 141 0.01 -17.67 -8.43
CA TYR A 141 -0.84 -18.86 -8.29
C TYR A 141 -2.26 -18.63 -8.82
N SER A 142 -2.56 -17.40 -9.26
CA SER A 142 -3.89 -17.04 -9.72
C SER A 142 -4.09 -17.37 -11.19
N CYS A 143 -5.24 -17.97 -11.49
CA CYS A 143 -5.75 -18.09 -12.86
C CYS A 143 -6.15 -16.74 -13.49
N TYR A 144 -6.23 -15.67 -12.69
CA TYR A 144 -6.42 -14.30 -13.19
C TYR A 144 -5.09 -13.61 -13.52
N GLY A 145 -3.97 -14.16 -13.07
CA GLY A 145 -2.64 -13.57 -13.20
C GLY A 145 -2.38 -12.37 -12.29
N THR A 146 -1.11 -11.99 -12.23
CA THR A 146 -0.57 -10.88 -11.45
C THR A 146 0.05 -9.86 -12.39
N PHE A 147 -0.21 -8.57 -12.17
CA PHE A 147 0.46 -7.51 -12.93
C PHE A 147 1.68 -7.00 -12.17
N ILE A 148 2.82 -6.89 -12.84
CA ILE A 148 4.04 -6.24 -12.35
C ILE A 148 4.40 -5.15 -13.34
N ASN A 149 4.44 -3.89 -12.92
CA ASN A 149 4.70 -2.72 -13.77
C ASN A 149 3.84 -2.73 -15.05
N ASN A 150 2.56 -3.05 -14.89
CA ASN A 150 1.54 -3.16 -15.95
C ASN A 150 1.70 -4.36 -16.92
N THR A 151 2.71 -5.20 -16.76
CA THR A 151 2.86 -6.46 -17.49
C THR A 151 2.10 -7.58 -16.77
N LEU A 152 1.23 -8.32 -17.47
CA LEU A 152 0.49 -9.45 -16.90
C LEU A 152 1.34 -10.72 -16.93
N TYR A 153 1.46 -11.36 -15.76
CA TYR A 153 2.05 -12.68 -15.57
C TYR A 153 0.96 -13.65 -15.13
N GLY A 154 0.58 -14.56 -16.02
CA GLY A 154 -0.41 -15.61 -15.77
C GLY A 154 0.18 -17.01 -15.88
N ASN A 155 -0.51 -17.98 -15.30
CA ASN A 155 -0.15 -19.39 -15.42
C ASN A 155 -0.96 -20.01 -16.56
N ASN A 156 -0.31 -20.81 -17.39
CA ASN A 156 -0.99 -21.63 -18.38
C ASN A 156 -1.55 -22.91 -17.71
N GLU A 157 -2.55 -22.76 -16.84
CA GLU A 157 -3.32 -23.93 -16.39
C GLU A 157 -4.26 -24.33 -17.53
N SER A 158 -3.77 -25.16 -18.43
CA SER A 158 -4.58 -25.89 -19.41
C SER A 158 -5.40 -26.98 -18.70
N THR A 159 -6.22 -26.59 -17.74
CA THR A 159 -7.17 -27.47 -17.05
C THR A 159 -8.51 -26.78 -17.01
N SER A 160 -9.42 -27.35 -17.80
CA SER A 160 -10.82 -27.01 -17.97
C SER A 160 -11.65 -27.22 -16.70
N GLU A 161 -11.25 -26.67 -15.57
CA GLU A 161 -12.08 -26.61 -14.36
C GLU A 161 -12.34 -25.16 -14.00
N MET A 162 -13.33 -24.64 -14.74
CA MET A 162 -13.97 -23.37 -14.52
C MET A 162 -14.47 -23.29 -13.07
N TYR A 163 -13.68 -22.68 -12.18
CA TYR A 163 -14.20 -22.17 -10.90
C TYR A 163 -15.53 -21.48 -11.16
N PRO A 164 -16.61 -21.79 -10.42
CA PRO A 164 -17.94 -21.37 -10.79
C PRO A 164 -17.96 -19.84 -10.80
N LYS A 165 -17.92 -19.27 -12.02
CA LYS A 165 -18.21 -17.87 -12.28
C LYS A 165 -19.56 -17.64 -11.62
N LYS A 166 -19.61 -16.95 -10.48
CA LYS A 166 -20.87 -16.45 -9.92
C LYS A 166 -21.41 -15.48 -10.95
N LYS A 167 -22.25 -15.99 -11.86
CA LYS A 167 -23.05 -15.19 -12.77
C LYS A 167 -23.98 -14.40 -11.87
N HIS A 168 -23.54 -13.22 -11.43
CA HIS A 168 -24.47 -12.21 -11.00
C HIS A 168 -25.31 -11.89 -12.25
N ARG A 169 -26.50 -12.50 -12.32
CA ARG A 169 -27.55 -12.06 -13.24
C ARG A 169 -27.75 -10.59 -12.93
N ILE A 170 -27.18 -9.72 -13.76
CA ILE A 170 -27.62 -8.34 -13.85
C ILE A 170 -29.07 -8.46 -14.31
N ARG A 171 -30.00 -8.46 -13.35
CA ARG A 171 -31.40 -8.19 -13.63
C ARG A 171 -31.41 -6.78 -14.20
N ARG A 172 -31.42 -6.66 -15.52
CA ARG A 172 -31.85 -5.45 -16.21
C ARG A 172 -33.30 -5.23 -15.78
N THR A 173 -33.51 -4.48 -14.72
CA THR A 173 -34.82 -3.95 -14.36
C THR A 173 -35.22 -3.03 -15.49
N ARG A 174 -36.07 -3.53 -16.39
CA ARG A 174 -36.82 -2.70 -17.33
C ARG A 174 -37.54 -1.65 -16.48
N MET A 175 -37.28 -0.38 -16.74
CA MET A 175 -38.11 0.71 -16.21
C MET A 175 -39.54 0.47 -16.70
N SER A 176 -40.41 0.07 -15.78
CA SER A 176 -41.85 0.00 -16.00
C SER A 176 -42.54 0.73 -14.87
N ARG A 177 -43.33 1.73 -15.25
CA ARG A 177 -44.07 2.66 -14.41
C ARG A 177 -45.03 1.96 -13.44
N SER A 178 -45.13 2.53 -12.24
CA SER A 178 -46.24 2.56 -11.27
C SER A 178 -47.00 1.27 -10.90
N LYS A 179 -46.88 0.85 -9.63
CA LYS A 179 -47.99 0.90 -8.66
C LYS A 179 -47.51 0.68 -7.21
N LYS A 180 -48.17 1.40 -6.30
CA LYS A 180 -47.97 1.47 -4.85
C LYS A 180 -48.34 0.17 -4.11
N GLN A 181 -47.83 0.09 -2.87
CA GLN A 181 -48.24 -0.72 -1.70
C GLN A 181 -47.76 -2.18 -1.66
N ALA A 182 -46.82 -2.48 -0.75
CA ALA A 182 -47.13 -2.91 0.62
C ALA A 182 -45.83 -3.24 1.36
N ILE A 183 -45.83 -2.95 2.66
CA ILE A 183 -44.72 -3.08 3.59
C ILE A 183 -44.42 -4.56 3.83
N SER A 184 -43.20 -4.99 3.53
CA SER A 184 -42.57 -6.11 4.22
C SER A 184 -41.09 -5.77 4.35
N ALA A 185 -40.74 -5.23 5.52
CA ALA A 185 -39.37 -4.97 5.92
C ALA A 185 -38.64 -6.31 6.12
N LYS A 186 -38.22 -6.93 5.02
CA LYS A 186 -37.09 -7.87 5.05
C LYS A 186 -35.84 -7.02 5.09
N LEU A 187 -35.30 -6.85 6.30
CA LEU A 187 -33.94 -6.36 6.52
C LEU A 187 -32.97 -7.38 5.90
N VAL A 188 -32.76 -7.29 4.58
CA VAL A 188 -31.59 -7.91 3.97
C VAL A 188 -30.41 -7.08 4.44
N ALA A 189 -29.56 -7.68 5.26
CA ALA A 189 -28.28 -7.09 5.60
C ALA A 189 -27.52 -6.83 4.29
N ILE A 190 -27.58 -5.60 3.80
CA ILE A 190 -26.71 -5.12 2.73
C ILE A 190 -25.30 -5.23 3.30
N SER A 191 -24.58 -6.27 2.89
CA SER A 191 -23.18 -6.43 3.26
C SER A 191 -22.43 -5.20 2.74
N ARG A 192 -21.46 -4.68 3.51
CA ARG A 192 -20.62 -3.54 3.10
C ARG A 192 -19.92 -3.75 1.74
N GLN A 193 -19.86 -4.99 1.26
CA GLN A 193 -19.34 -5.37 -0.06
C GLN A 193 -20.19 -4.88 -1.24
N GLU A 194 -21.50 -4.62 -1.08
CA GLU A 194 -22.34 -4.14 -2.20
C GLU A 194 -22.06 -2.69 -2.63
N ARG A 195 -21.26 -1.93 -1.86
CA ARG A 195 -20.87 -0.55 -2.24
C ARG A 195 -19.60 -0.47 -3.07
N MET A 196 -18.84 -1.56 -3.21
CA MET A 196 -17.59 -1.56 -3.96
C MET A 196 -17.78 -2.31 -5.26
N ALA A 197 -17.81 -1.58 -6.38
CA ALA A 197 -17.84 -2.18 -7.70
C ALA A 197 -16.41 -2.57 -8.11
N CYS A 198 -16.26 -3.78 -8.65
CA CYS A 198 -15.02 -4.20 -9.28
C CYS A 198 -14.85 -3.45 -10.61
N SER A 199 -13.69 -2.83 -10.82
CA SER A 199 -13.36 -2.03 -12.02
C SER A 199 -12.65 -2.84 -13.13
N CYS A 200 -12.56 -4.16 -12.99
CA CYS A 200 -11.89 -5.00 -13.97
C CYS A 200 -12.84 -5.39 -15.12
N THR A 201 -12.35 -5.26 -16.35
CA THR A 201 -12.99 -5.82 -17.54
C THR A 201 -12.43 -7.23 -17.79
N SER A 202 -13.26 -8.17 -18.23
CA SER A 202 -12.83 -9.56 -18.47
C SER A 202 -11.67 -9.67 -19.48
N SER A 203 -11.62 -8.75 -20.45
CA SER A 203 -10.53 -8.64 -21.43
C SER A 203 -9.17 -8.31 -20.83
N ASN A 204 -9.13 -7.70 -19.63
CA ASN A 204 -7.87 -7.31 -19.00
C ASN A 204 -7.00 -8.53 -18.63
N PHE A 205 -7.60 -9.73 -18.56
CA PHE A 205 -6.94 -10.96 -18.18
C PHE A 205 -6.79 -11.94 -19.35
N GLU A 206 -7.16 -11.55 -20.57
CA GLU A 206 -7.03 -12.39 -21.77
C GLU A 206 -5.54 -12.68 -22.13
N CYS A 207 -4.59 -11.96 -21.52
CA CYS A 207 -3.16 -12.27 -21.61
C CYS A 207 -2.67 -13.27 -20.55
N ALA A 208 -3.55 -13.86 -19.72
CA ALA A 208 -3.19 -14.94 -18.80
C ALA A 208 -2.78 -16.24 -19.54
N HIS A 209 -2.92 -16.28 -20.87
CA HIS A 209 -2.31 -17.27 -21.77
C HIS A 209 -0.80 -17.04 -21.99
N SER A 210 -0.15 -16.19 -21.19
CA SER A 210 1.30 -16.14 -21.13
C SER A 210 1.83 -17.49 -20.66
N ASN A 211 2.73 -18.11 -21.43
CA ASN A 211 3.44 -19.34 -21.06
C ASN A 211 4.49 -19.09 -19.96
N TRP A 212 4.17 -18.26 -18.98
CA TRP A 212 5.08 -17.97 -17.89
C TRP A 212 4.96 -19.07 -16.84
N GLU A 213 6.04 -19.82 -16.68
CA GLU A 213 6.19 -20.85 -15.67
C GLU A 213 7.46 -20.55 -14.90
N GLY A 214 7.31 -19.95 -13.71
CA GLY A 214 8.44 -19.58 -12.87
C GLY A 214 8.17 -18.38 -11.97
N SER A 215 9.15 -18.08 -11.13
CA SER A 215 9.18 -16.89 -10.30
C SER A 215 9.70 -15.68 -11.09
N ILE A 216 9.29 -14.47 -10.69
CA ILE A 216 9.70 -13.22 -11.33
C ILE A 216 10.40 -12.36 -10.30
N THR A 217 11.61 -11.90 -10.61
CA THR A 217 12.33 -10.93 -9.76
C THR A 217 11.53 -9.63 -9.67
N ILE A 218 11.32 -9.16 -8.45
CA ILE A 218 10.71 -7.86 -8.15
C ILE A 218 11.72 -6.95 -7.48
N ASN A 219 11.84 -5.73 -7.99
CA ASN A 219 12.76 -4.73 -7.48
C ASN A 219 12.02 -3.69 -6.63
N HIS A 220 12.78 -2.96 -5.81
CA HIS A 220 12.27 -1.76 -5.16
C HIS A 220 11.54 -0.85 -6.16
N GLY A 221 10.34 -0.40 -5.80
CA GLY A 221 9.52 0.44 -6.65
C GLY A 221 8.60 -0.29 -7.61
N ALA A 222 8.65 -1.63 -7.66
CA ALA A 222 7.75 -2.40 -8.51
C ALA A 222 6.29 -2.17 -8.11
N VAL A 223 5.46 -1.82 -9.10
CA VAL A 223 4.01 -1.70 -8.91
C VAL A 223 3.36 -3.04 -9.18
N LEU A 224 2.86 -3.65 -8.12
CA LEU A 224 2.18 -4.93 -8.14
C LEU A 224 0.68 -4.70 -8.17
N ARG A 225 -0.05 -5.44 -9.01
CA ARG A 225 -1.51 -5.35 -9.05
C ARG A 225 -2.16 -6.72 -9.17
N PHE A 226 -3.08 -6.97 -8.24
CA PHE A 226 -3.90 -8.17 -8.13
C PHE A 226 -5.36 -7.77 -8.38
N GLY A 227 -5.84 -7.97 -9.60
CA GLY A 227 -7.15 -7.47 -10.03
C GLY A 227 -7.27 -5.93 -9.96
N CYS A 228 -8.11 -5.43 -9.05
CA CYS A 228 -8.29 -3.98 -8.82
C CYS A 228 -7.34 -3.40 -7.77
N ILE A 229 -6.63 -4.24 -7.02
CA ILE A 229 -5.89 -3.82 -5.83
C ILE A 229 -4.42 -3.71 -6.20
N SER A 230 -3.79 -2.60 -5.86
CA SER A 230 -2.41 -2.32 -6.25
C SER A 230 -1.54 -1.98 -5.05
N PHE A 231 -0.27 -2.33 -5.14
CA PHE A 231 0.75 -2.09 -4.13
C PHE A 231 2.02 -1.60 -4.80
N VAL A 232 2.84 -0.87 -4.05
CA VAL A 232 4.24 -0.59 -4.38
C VAL A 232 5.09 -1.48 -3.49
N PHE A 233 5.98 -2.28 -4.08
CA PHE A 233 6.97 -3.06 -3.35
C PHE A 233 8.13 -2.14 -2.95
N SER A 234 8.39 -2.00 -1.65
CA SER A 234 9.45 -1.13 -1.12
C SER A 234 10.47 -1.93 -0.33
N LEU A 235 11.76 -1.66 -0.52
CA LEU A 235 12.81 -2.27 0.31
C LEU A 235 13.02 -1.44 1.58
N VAL A 236 13.42 -2.13 2.64
CA VAL A 236 13.77 -1.53 3.92
C VAL A 236 15.29 -1.49 4.02
N ASN A 237 15.85 -0.32 4.32
CA ASN A 237 17.25 -0.18 4.66
C ASN A 237 17.43 -0.64 6.10
N ASN A 238 17.92 -1.85 6.29
CA ASN A 238 18.50 -2.22 7.56
C ASN A 238 19.81 -1.44 7.67
N SER A 239 19.98 -0.65 8.71
CA SER A 239 21.14 0.21 8.96
C SER A 239 22.42 -0.57 9.29
N THR A 240 22.62 -1.73 8.65
CA THR A 240 23.85 -2.51 8.68
C THR A 240 24.82 -2.11 7.55
N ASP A 241 24.40 -1.25 6.62
CA ASP A 241 25.26 -0.69 5.56
C ASP A 241 26.07 0.54 6.04
N SER A 242 26.52 0.50 7.29
CA SER A 242 27.64 1.34 7.76
C SER A 242 28.93 0.53 7.70
N THR A 243 29.35 0.15 6.48
CA THR A 243 30.74 -0.25 6.23
C THR A 243 31.25 0.40 4.94
N LEU A 244 31.76 1.63 5.12
CA LEU A 244 33.03 2.13 4.60
C LEU A 244 33.36 1.90 3.11
N THR A 245 33.27 2.99 2.34
CA THR A 245 34.37 3.43 1.48
C THR A 245 34.86 4.79 1.94
#